data_AF-A0A5N6D9P3-F1
#
_entry.id   AF-A0A5N6D9P3-F1
#
_cell.length_a   1.000
_cell.length_b   1.000
_cell.length_c   1.000
_cell.angle_alpha   90.00
_cell.angle_beta   90.00
_cell.angle_gamma   90.00
#
_symmetry.space_group_name_H-M   'P 1'
#
loop_
_entity.id
_entity.type
_entity.pdbx_description
1 polymer ?
#
loop_
_entity_poly.entity_id
_entity_poly.type
_entity_poly.pdbx_seq_one_letter_code
_entity_poly.pdbx_strand_id
1 'polypeptide(L)'
;MVVFKTNSKLSWCFPIGPFNGRGADPSKLATIYVQGTVPLRSRYEPLIPRDPLEFVPARSELSFQMASVNFGKIYSVEHNVKVLEIGRIASGSIAKFMAYGNIETSLD
;
A
#
# COMPACT_ATOMS: atom_id res chain seq x y z
N MET A 1 -3.05 -5.59 -3.90
CA MET A 1 -2.77 -4.18 -4.29
C MET A 1 -3.72 -3.28 -3.53
N VAL A 2 -3.40 -2.01 -3.34
CA VAL A 2 -4.31 -1.01 -2.74
C VAL A 2 -4.87 -0.13 -3.86
N VAL A 3 -6.19 -0.01 -3.94
CA VAL A 3 -6.86 0.87 -4.91
C VAL A 3 -6.65 2.33 -4.51
N PHE A 4 -6.24 3.15 -5.46
CA PHE A 4 -6.00 4.58 -5.28
C PHE A 4 -7.07 5.44 -5.94
N LYS A 5 -7.37 5.16 -7.22
CA LYS A 5 -8.41 5.84 -8.00
C LYS A 5 -9.16 4.79 -8.82
N THR A 6 -10.43 5.02 -9.07
CA THR A 6 -11.22 4.20 -10.00
C THR A 6 -11.92 5.10 -10.99
N ASN A 7 -12.02 4.67 -12.24
CA ASN A 7 -12.94 5.24 -13.21
C ASN A 7 -14.00 4.18 -13.57
N SER A 8 -14.69 4.33 -14.70
CA SER A 8 -15.74 3.38 -15.14
C SER A 8 -15.22 2.10 -15.80
N LYS A 9 -13.92 2.01 -16.12
CA LYS A 9 -13.33 0.88 -16.86
C LYS A 9 -12.30 0.11 -16.04
N LEU A 10 -11.54 0.81 -15.20
CA LEU A 10 -10.42 0.25 -14.46
C LEU A 10 -10.17 1.00 -13.15
N SER A 11 -9.37 0.36 -12.30
CA SER A 11 -8.81 0.93 -11.08
C SER A 11 -7.31 1.13 -11.24
N TRP A 12 -6.80 2.23 -10.70
CA TRP A 12 -5.39 2.46 -10.48
C TRP A 12 -5.00 2.01 -9.08
N CYS A 13 -3.97 1.19 -9.01
CA CYS A 13 -3.61 0.47 -7.80
C CYS A 13 -2.10 0.55 -7.55
N PHE A 14 -1.73 0.68 -6.27
CA PHE A 14 -0.35 0.51 -5.83
C PHE A 14 -0.12 -0.92 -5.36
N PRO A 15 0.99 -1.57 -5.73
CA PRO A 15 1.28 -2.93 -5.29
C PRO A 15 1.57 -2.94 -3.80
N ILE A 16 1.18 -4.05 -3.17
CA ILE A 16 1.60 -4.40 -1.82
C ILE A 16 2.49 -5.63 -1.90
N GLY A 17 3.50 -5.70 -1.05
CA GLY A 17 4.40 -6.84 -1.02
C GLY A 17 5.37 -6.80 0.15
N PRO A 18 6.12 -7.89 0.37
CA PRO A 18 7.18 -7.90 1.36
C PRO A 18 8.20 -6.80 1.06
N PHE A 19 8.93 -6.37 2.09
CA PHE A 19 10.10 -5.50 1.89
C PHE A 19 11.19 -6.27 1.13
N ASN A 20 11.15 -6.23 -0.19
CA ASN A 20 12.24 -6.71 -1.02
C ASN A 20 13.20 -5.54 -1.26
N GLY A 21 14.14 -5.33 -0.34
CA GLY A 21 15.15 -4.25 -0.38
C GLY A 21 16.09 -4.27 -1.60
N ARG A 22 15.76 -4.97 -2.69
CA ARG A 22 16.49 -4.97 -3.95
C ARG A 22 15.61 -4.35 -5.04
N GLY A 23 15.91 -3.11 -5.40
CA GLY A 23 15.38 -2.44 -6.61
C GLY A 23 14.17 -1.52 -6.42
N ALA A 24 13.65 -1.34 -5.20
CA ALA A 24 12.65 -0.33 -4.90
C ALA A 24 13.29 0.89 -4.24
N ASP A 25 12.94 2.10 -4.69
CA ASP A 25 13.34 3.36 -4.07
C ASP A 25 12.63 3.51 -2.71
N PRO A 26 13.35 3.51 -1.56
CA PRO A 26 12.74 3.62 -0.24
C PRO A 26 11.92 4.89 -0.04
N SER A 27 12.24 5.99 -0.75
CA SER A 27 11.50 7.25 -0.67
C SER A 27 10.07 7.15 -1.22
N LYS A 28 9.82 6.12 -2.04
CA LYS A 28 8.52 5.80 -2.67
C LYS A 28 7.76 4.70 -1.96
N LEU A 29 8.30 4.16 -0.86
CA LEU A 29 7.64 3.12 -0.07
C LEU A 29 6.92 3.75 1.13
N ALA A 30 5.85 3.10 1.59
CA ALA A 30 5.37 3.24 2.96
C ALA A 30 5.09 1.86 3.56
N THR A 31 5.30 1.73 4.86
CA THR A 31 4.89 0.53 5.60
C THR A 31 3.36 0.48 5.68
N ILE A 32 2.76 -0.68 5.46
CA ILE A 32 1.35 -0.95 5.76
C ILE A 32 1.27 -2.05 6.83
N TYR A 33 0.45 -1.85 7.86
CA TYR A 33 0.37 -2.76 9.01
C TYR A 33 -1.07 -2.98 9.46
N VAL A 34 -1.36 -4.19 9.96
CA VAL A 34 -2.69 -4.58 10.44
C VAL A 34 -3.05 -3.79 11.69
N GLN A 35 -4.27 -3.26 11.75
CA GLN A 35 -4.81 -2.53 12.89
C GLN A 35 -4.67 -3.34 14.20
N GLY A 36 -4.24 -2.66 15.25
CA GLY A 36 -3.94 -3.29 16.55
C GLY A 36 -2.57 -3.96 16.64
N THR A 37 -1.76 -3.92 15.58
CA THR A 37 -0.35 -4.32 15.62
C THR A 37 0.57 -3.10 15.67
N VAL A 38 1.84 -3.32 16.01
CA VAL A 38 2.86 -2.27 16.00
C VAL A 38 3.69 -2.39 14.72
N PRO A 39 3.89 -1.31 13.96
CA PRO A 39 4.77 -1.34 12.79
C PRO A 39 6.23 -1.51 13.24
N LEU A 40 6.72 -2.74 13.25
CA LEU A 40 8.10 -3.08 13.54
C LEU A 40 8.95 -2.97 12.28
N ARG A 41 10.04 -2.20 12.35
CA ARG A 41 11.05 -2.16 11.29
C ARG A 41 12.00 -3.34 11.44
N SER A 42 12.24 -4.07 10.36
CA SER A 42 13.32 -5.05 10.33
C SER A 42 14.68 -4.36 10.35
N ARG A 43 15.68 -4.97 10.98
CA ARG A 43 17.07 -4.45 11.01
C ARG A 43 17.71 -4.31 9.63
N TYR A 44 17.15 -4.99 8.63
CA TYR A 44 17.61 -5.00 7.24
C TYR A 44 16.75 -4.15 6.30
N GLU A 45 15.69 -3.53 6.81
CA GLU A 45 14.84 -2.66 6.01
C GLU A 45 15.49 -1.27 5.88
N PRO A 46 15.53 -0.70 4.66
CA PRO A 46 15.98 0.66 4.47
C PRO A 46 15.12 1.63 5.28
N LEU A 47 15.66 2.82 5.56
CA LEU A 47 14.88 3.89 6.18
C LEU A 47 13.77 4.31 5.21
N ILE A 48 12.53 4.05 5.60
CA ILE A 48 11.35 4.51 4.89
C ILE A 48 10.91 5.82 5.53
N PRO A 49 10.96 6.95 4.79
CA PRO A 49 10.67 8.26 5.36
C PRO A 49 9.17 8.54 5.52
N ARG A 50 8.31 7.76 4.85
CA ARG A 50 6.86 7.92 4.93
C ARG A 50 6.32 7.26 6.19
N ASP A 51 5.35 7.92 6.81
CA ASP A 51 4.66 7.36 7.96
C ASP A 51 3.95 6.04 7.60
N PRO A 52 3.91 5.06 8.52
CA PRO A 52 3.15 3.84 8.32
C PRO A 52 1.65 4.09 8.12
N LEU A 53 1.02 3.24 7.31
CA LEU A 53 -0.40 3.23 7.00
C LEU A 53 -1.08 2.06 7.72
N GLU A 54 -2.05 2.37 8.56
CA GLU A 54 -2.85 1.35 9.24
C GLU A 54 -3.87 0.74 8.26
N PHE A 55 -4.08 -0.57 8.39
CA PHE A 55 -4.92 -1.37 7.53
C PHE A 55 -5.90 -2.20 8.34
N VAL A 56 -7.18 -2.12 7.98
CA VAL A 56 -8.26 -2.90 8.60
C VAL A 56 -8.50 -4.17 7.77
N PRO A 57 -8.22 -5.36 8.31
CA PRO A 57 -8.49 -6.63 7.64
C PRO A 57 -9.98 -6.80 7.34
N ALA A 58 -10.31 -7.34 6.16
CA ALA A 58 -11.66 -7.84 5.88
C ALA A 58 -11.87 -9.28 6.40
N ARG A 59 -10.79 -9.98 6.75
CA ARG A 59 -10.79 -11.36 7.27
C ARG A 59 -9.64 -11.57 8.25
N SER A 60 -9.82 -12.53 9.16
CA SER A 60 -8.79 -12.95 10.14
C SER A 60 -7.56 -13.58 9.47
N GLU A 61 -7.75 -14.24 8.33
CA GLU A 61 -6.70 -15.03 7.67
C GLU A 61 -5.98 -14.18 6.62
N LEU A 62 -5.01 -13.42 7.10
CA LEU A 62 -4.05 -12.69 6.27
C LEU A 62 -2.70 -13.39 6.29
N SER A 63 -2.07 -13.45 5.12
CA SER A 63 -0.72 -13.97 4.97
C SER A 63 0.37 -13.01 5.46
N PHE A 64 0.01 -11.81 5.91
CA PHE A 64 0.93 -10.80 6.42
C PHE A 64 0.31 -10.00 7.57
N GLN A 65 1.15 -9.62 8.53
CA GLN A 65 0.83 -8.58 9.53
C GLN A 65 1.35 -7.20 9.08
N MET A 66 2.42 -7.20 8.29
CA MET A 66 3.07 -6.01 7.76
C MET A 66 3.54 -6.24 6.33
N ALA A 67 3.52 -5.19 5.54
CA ALA A 67 4.03 -5.17 4.16
C ALA A 67 4.48 -3.75 3.79
N SER A 68 4.89 -3.59 2.53
CA SER A 68 5.15 -2.29 1.91
C SER A 68 4.09 -1.98 0.86
N VAL A 69 3.71 -0.70 0.75
CA VAL A 69 3.03 -0.13 -0.42
C VAL A 69 4.08 0.59 -1.24
N ASN A 70 4.20 0.29 -2.53
CA ASN A 70 5.13 0.96 -3.42
C ASN A 70 4.40 1.99 -4.29
N PHE A 71 4.54 3.26 -3.96
CA PHE A 71 3.91 4.35 -4.71
C PHE A 71 4.64 4.67 -6.02
N GLY A 72 5.88 4.20 -6.18
CA GLY A 72 6.65 4.36 -7.42
C GLY A 72 6.23 3.43 -8.56
N LYS A 73 5.20 2.61 -8.36
CA LYS A 73 4.64 1.72 -9.38
C LYS A 73 3.12 1.78 -9.34
N ILE A 74 2.50 2.25 -10.42
CA ILE A 74 1.04 2.25 -10.58
C ILE A 74 0.63 1.14 -11.55
N TYR A 75 -0.40 0.37 -11.18
CA TYR A 75 -0.98 -0.67 -12.01
C TYR A 75 -2.43 -0.33 -12.35
N SER A 76 -2.82 -0.60 -13.59
CA SER A 76 -4.20 -0.57 -14.04
C SER A 76 -4.81 -1.96 -13.88
N VAL A 77 -5.94 -2.07 -13.18
CA VAL A 77 -6.66 -3.33 -12.98
C VAL A 77 -8.09 -3.18 -13.51
N GLU A 78 -8.46 -3.99 -14.49
CA GLU A 78 -9.84 -4.01 -15.03
C GLU A 78 -10.83 -4.58 -13.99
N HIS A 79 -12.08 -4.11 -14.02
CA HIS A 79 -13.11 -4.52 -13.05
C HIS A 79 -13.67 -5.93 -13.27
N ASN A 80 -13.42 -6.52 -14.44
CA ASN A 80 -13.81 -7.89 -14.79
C ASN A 80 -12.83 -8.96 -14.22
N VAL A 81 -11.73 -8.54 -13.59
CA VAL A 81 -10.75 -9.44 -12.99
C VAL A 81 -11.23 -9.85 -11.59
N LYS A 82 -11.26 -11.17 -11.35
CA LYS A 82 -11.53 -11.69 -10.00
C LYS A 82 -10.36 -11.35 -9.08
N VAL A 83 -10.66 -10.61 -8.02
CA VAL A 83 -9.70 -10.25 -6.97
C VAL A 83 -10.20 -10.72 -5.62
N LEU A 84 -9.27 -10.97 -4.72
CA LEU A 84 -9.56 -11.30 -3.34
C LEU A 84 -9.54 -10.02 -2.50
N GLU A 85 -10.69 -9.62 -1.96
CA GLU A 85 -10.74 -8.52 -0.99
C GLU A 85 -9.98 -8.92 0.27
N ILE A 86 -8.97 -8.14 0.65
CA ILE A 86 -8.14 -8.43 1.84
C ILE A 86 -8.44 -7.47 3.00
N GLY A 87 -9.03 -6.31 2.70
CA GLY A 87 -9.29 -5.26 3.69
C GLY A 87 -9.20 -3.87 3.07
N ARG A 88 -9.08 -2.86 3.93
CA ARG A 88 -9.05 -1.43 3.55
C ARG A 88 -8.02 -0.64 4.36
N ILE A 89 -7.56 0.49 3.84
CA ILE A 89 -6.79 1.45 4.63
C ILE A 89 -7.70 2.02 5.73
N ALA A 90 -7.18 2.10 6.95
CA ALA A 90 -7.92 2.66 8.07
C ALA A 90 -8.22 4.15 7.85
N SER A 91 -9.34 4.64 8.38
CA SER A 91 -9.77 6.03 8.19
C SER A 91 -8.71 7.05 8.66
N GLY A 92 -7.94 6.74 9.73
CA GLY A 92 -6.85 7.59 10.20
C GLY A 92 -5.64 7.66 9.25
N SER A 93 -5.52 6.72 8.32
CA SER A 93 -4.41 6.62 7.37
C SER A 93 -4.78 6.98 5.93
N ILE A 94 -6.08 7.09 5.60
CA ILE A 94 -6.52 7.31 4.21
C ILE A 94 -6.02 8.64 3.64
N ALA A 95 -5.98 9.71 4.44
CA ALA A 95 -5.47 11.00 4.01
C ALA A 95 -3.98 10.94 3.63
N LYS A 96 -3.17 10.22 4.42
CA LYS A 96 -1.74 10.00 4.12
C LYS A 96 -1.57 9.17 2.86
N PHE A 97 -2.33 8.07 2.73
CA PHE A 97 -2.30 7.23 1.54
C PHE A 97 -2.63 8.03 0.27
N MET A 98 -3.66 8.86 0.30
CA MET A 98 -4.04 9.71 -0.83
C MET A 98 -2.96 10.77 -1.13
N ALA A 99 -2.38 11.40 -0.09
CA ALA A 99 -1.29 12.36 -0.28
C ALA A 99 -0.07 11.70 -0.94
N TYR A 100 0.34 10.52 -0.48
CA TYR A 100 1.45 9.75 -1.04
C TYR A 100 1.20 9.34 -2.50
N GLY A 101 -0.03 8.91 -2.82
CA GLY A 101 -0.41 8.56 -4.19
C GLY A 101 -0.48 9.79 -5.11
N ASN A 102 -0.98 10.92 -4.63
CA ASN A 102 -1.03 12.15 -5.41
C ASN A 102 0.38 12.67 -5.72
N ILE A 103 1.31 12.69 -4.76
CA ILE A 103 2.70 13.11 -5.00
C ILE A 103 3.33 12.35 -6.17
N GLU A 104 3.17 11.02 -6.22
CA GLU A 104 3.76 10.21 -7.30
C GLU A 104 2.97 10.24 -8.61
N THR A 105 1.72 10.72 -8.62
CA THR A 105 0.85 10.76 -9.82
C THR A 105 0.57 12.16 -10.33
N SER A 106 1.05 13.20 -9.63
CA SER A 106 1.01 14.60 -10.06
C SER A 106 2.29 15.05 -10.77
N LEU A 107 3.27 14.15 -10.93
CA LEU A 107 4.52 14.39 -11.65
C LEU A 107 4.42 13.82 -13.08
N ASP A 108 3.46 14.32 -13.85
CA ASP A 108 3.43 14.24 -15.32
C ASP A 108 3.37 15.66 -15.90
#